data_AF-F7M9C0-F1
#
_entry.id   AF-F7M9C0-F1
#
_cell.length_a   1.000
_cell.length_b   1.000
_cell.length_c   1.000
_cell.angle_alpha   90.00
_cell.angle_beta   90.00
_cell.angle_gamma   90.00
#
_symmetry.space_group_name_H-M   'P 1'
#
loop_
_entity.id
_entity.type
_entity.pdbx_description
1 polymer ?
#
loop_
_entity_poly.entity_id
_entity_poly.type
_entity_poly.pdbx_seq_one_letter_code
_entity_poly.pdbx_strand_id
1 'polypeptide(L)'
;MNHLVRQYWEQGTHIILIDIGNSYKGLCDLIHQRTNGEDGVYYTYSEKRPIAFNPFFTEDKVFDLEKKESIKTLIMSLWKRDTEVITRAEEVALSMAVNLFLEKIKEDNELVPSFNTFYEFVQGEFRGILEEKHYREKDFDLTNFLNVLAPYYRGGEYDYLLNSDEQLDLLNKRFVVFEIDEIKEHKILFPVVTVIIMEAFINKMRRLHGVRKMIVVEEAWKAIAREGMADYIKFLCAPVKVAS
;
A
#
# COMPACT_ATOMS: atom_id res chain seq x y z
N MET A 1 -20.27 -13.14 10.64
CA MET A 1 -18.82 -13.00 10.37
C MET A 1 -17.97 -12.98 11.65
N ASN A 2 -18.25 -12.10 12.63
CA ASN A 2 -17.55 -12.04 13.94
C ASN A 2 -17.17 -13.40 14.58
N HIS A 3 -18.11 -14.36 14.67
CA HIS A 3 -17.83 -15.70 15.21
C HIS A 3 -16.77 -16.49 14.42
N LEU A 4 -16.85 -16.44 13.09
CA LEU A 4 -15.91 -17.13 12.20
C LEU A 4 -14.50 -16.59 12.41
N VAL A 5 -14.36 -15.28 12.33
CA VAL A 5 -13.07 -14.59 12.42
C VAL A 5 -12.42 -14.82 13.79
N ARG A 6 -13.22 -14.77 14.86
CA ARG A 6 -12.76 -15.12 16.22
C ARG A 6 -12.21 -16.56 16.27
N GLN A 7 -12.93 -17.53 15.73
CA GLN A 7 -12.52 -18.94 15.75
C GLN A 7 -11.18 -19.14 15.00
N TYR A 8 -10.99 -18.47 13.87
CA TYR A 8 -9.70 -18.51 13.15
C TYR A 8 -8.58 -17.87 13.95
N TRP A 9 -8.83 -16.74 14.62
CA TRP A 9 -7.86 -16.09 15.48
C TRP A 9 -7.45 -16.99 16.66
N GLU A 10 -8.40 -17.67 17.30
CA GLU A 10 -8.13 -18.64 18.37
C GLU A 10 -7.25 -19.82 17.90
N GLN A 11 -7.28 -20.13 16.59
CA GLN A 11 -6.41 -21.13 15.95
C GLN A 11 -5.05 -20.57 15.50
N GLY A 12 -4.68 -19.35 15.90
CA GLY A 12 -3.40 -18.73 15.56
C GLY A 12 -3.36 -18.09 14.16
N THR A 13 -4.52 -17.87 13.52
CA THR A 13 -4.58 -17.16 12.23
C THR A 13 -4.28 -15.67 12.43
N HIS A 14 -3.48 -15.08 11.55
CA HIS A 14 -3.32 -13.63 11.46
C HIS A 14 -4.42 -13.05 10.56
N ILE A 15 -5.13 -12.06 11.08
CA ILE A 15 -6.34 -11.52 10.50
C ILE A 15 -6.20 -10.01 10.36
N ILE A 16 -6.42 -9.52 9.14
CA ILE A 16 -6.65 -8.11 8.84
C ILE A 16 -8.09 -7.94 8.39
N LEU A 17 -8.81 -7.04 9.05
CA LEU A 17 -10.20 -6.68 8.73
C LEU A 17 -10.23 -5.24 8.20
N ILE A 18 -10.93 -5.03 7.10
CA ILE A 18 -11.36 -3.71 6.66
C ILE A 18 -12.84 -3.60 7.02
N ASP A 19 -13.14 -2.71 7.95
CA ASP A 19 -14.47 -2.51 8.55
C ASP A 19 -15.06 -1.17 8.12
N ILE A 20 -16.37 -1.17 7.90
CA ILE A 20 -17.19 0.01 7.62
C ILE A 20 -18.36 -0.04 8.61
N GLY A 21 -18.46 0.97 9.46
CA GLY A 21 -19.57 1.07 10.42
C GLY A 21 -19.31 0.37 11.76
N ASN A 22 -18.04 0.19 12.13
CA ASN A 22 -17.61 -0.28 13.47
C ASN A 22 -18.12 -1.66 13.91
N SER A 23 -18.42 -2.56 12.95
CA SER A 23 -19.01 -3.88 13.22
C SER A 23 -18.10 -4.85 13.97
N TYR A 24 -16.78 -4.61 13.97
CA TYR A 24 -15.79 -5.49 14.60
C TYR A 24 -15.15 -4.90 15.85
N LYS A 25 -15.51 -3.67 16.24
CA LYS A 25 -14.92 -2.99 17.40
C LYS A 25 -15.03 -3.80 18.68
N GLY A 26 -16.22 -4.29 19.01
CA GLY A 26 -16.45 -5.08 20.23
C GLY A 26 -15.63 -6.38 20.29
N LEU A 27 -15.43 -7.05 19.15
CA LEU A 27 -14.57 -8.24 19.08
C LEU A 27 -13.09 -7.86 19.22
N CYS A 28 -12.66 -6.78 18.56
CA CYS A 28 -11.30 -6.28 18.65
C CYS A 28 -10.93 -5.91 20.09
N ASP A 29 -11.80 -5.15 20.79
CA ASP A 29 -11.61 -4.74 22.18
C ASP A 29 -11.55 -5.95 23.13
N LEU A 30 -12.38 -6.98 22.89
CA LEU A 30 -12.34 -8.22 23.67
C LEU A 30 -11.00 -8.94 23.51
N ILE A 31 -10.48 -9.04 22.29
CA ILE A 31 -9.18 -9.67 22.00
C ILE A 31 -8.06 -8.83 22.63
N HIS A 32 -8.13 -7.52 22.51
CA HIS A 32 -7.19 -6.58 23.12
C HIS A 32 -7.07 -6.79 24.62
N GLN A 33 -8.21 -6.82 25.32
CA GLN A 33 -8.25 -7.04 26.76
C GLN A 33 -7.71 -8.42 27.15
N ARG A 34 -8.09 -9.48 26.41
CA ARG A 34 -7.65 -10.86 26.70
C ARG A 34 -6.16 -11.06 26.53
N THR A 35 -5.55 -10.33 25.60
CA THR A 35 -4.13 -10.45 25.26
C THR A 35 -3.29 -9.33 25.86
N ASN A 36 -3.88 -8.48 26.71
CA ASN A 36 -3.21 -7.33 27.31
C ASN A 36 -2.51 -6.43 26.27
N GLY A 37 -3.16 -6.22 25.13
CA GLY A 37 -2.66 -5.39 24.02
C GLY A 37 -1.65 -6.06 23.07
N GLU A 38 -1.36 -7.34 23.25
CA GLU A 38 -0.54 -8.11 22.30
C GLU A 38 -1.25 -8.23 20.95
N ASP A 39 -2.56 -8.53 20.95
CA ASP A 39 -3.45 -8.55 19.79
C ASP A 39 -4.61 -7.54 19.95
N GLY A 40 -5.51 -7.45 18.97
CA GLY A 40 -6.69 -6.61 19.03
C GLY A 40 -6.32 -5.14 18.82
N VAL A 41 -5.83 -4.83 17.63
CA VAL A 41 -5.46 -3.46 17.25
C VAL A 41 -6.56 -2.88 16.38
N TYR A 42 -7.17 -1.78 16.82
CA TYR A 42 -8.23 -1.09 16.11
C TYR A 42 -7.71 0.26 15.60
N TYR A 43 -7.58 0.40 14.30
CA TYR A 43 -7.24 1.65 13.64
C TYR A 43 -8.50 2.32 13.15
N THR A 44 -8.67 3.59 13.52
CA THR A 44 -9.60 4.52 12.87
C THR A 44 -8.77 5.53 12.12
N TYR A 45 -9.20 5.92 10.92
CA TYR A 45 -8.62 7.11 10.31
C TYR A 45 -8.82 8.31 11.25
N SER A 46 -7.78 9.13 11.38
CA SER A 46 -7.92 10.49 11.92
C SER A 46 -6.78 11.33 11.36
N GLU A 47 -7.02 12.62 11.09
CA GLU A 47 -5.96 13.53 10.63
C GLU A 47 -4.79 13.61 11.62
N LYS A 48 -5.04 13.41 12.92
CA LYS A 48 -4.02 13.45 13.98
C LYS A 48 -3.20 12.16 14.09
N ARG A 49 -3.74 11.03 13.61
CA ARG A 49 -3.11 9.70 13.63
C ARG A 49 -3.45 9.00 12.32
N PRO A 50 -2.84 9.44 11.21
CA PRO A 50 -3.13 8.85 9.91
C PRO A 50 -2.57 7.43 9.82
N ILE A 51 -3.21 6.61 9.00
CA ILE A 51 -2.64 5.35 8.56
C ILE A 51 -1.63 5.70 7.47
N ALA A 52 -0.35 5.61 7.79
CA ALA A 52 0.75 5.97 6.90
C ALA A 52 1.75 4.81 6.76
N PHE A 53 2.49 4.78 5.66
CA PHE A 53 3.55 3.81 5.44
C PHE A 53 4.61 4.37 4.49
N ASN A 54 5.73 3.67 4.37
CA ASN A 54 6.71 3.97 3.34
C ASN A 54 6.79 2.82 2.33
N PRO A 55 6.35 3.00 1.08
CA PRO A 55 6.33 1.94 0.08
C PRO A 55 7.73 1.53 -0.37
N PHE A 56 8.73 2.42 -0.26
CA PHE A 56 10.10 2.21 -0.72
C PHE A 56 11.03 1.66 0.34
N PHE A 57 10.56 1.51 1.59
CA PHE A 57 11.38 1.00 2.68
C PHE A 57 11.25 -0.52 2.84
N THR A 58 12.39 -1.21 2.97
CA THR A 58 12.50 -2.59 3.43
C THR A 58 13.70 -2.70 4.37
N GLU A 59 13.58 -3.47 5.46
CA GLU A 59 14.65 -3.62 6.46
C GLU A 59 15.93 -4.21 5.86
N ASP A 60 15.79 -5.12 4.90
CA ASP A 60 16.87 -5.87 4.26
C ASP A 60 17.30 -5.31 2.90
N LYS A 61 16.71 -4.17 2.47
CA LYS A 61 16.86 -3.60 1.12
C LYS A 61 16.54 -4.60 -0.02
N VAL A 62 15.78 -5.66 0.25
CA VAL A 62 15.36 -6.62 -0.76
C VAL A 62 14.06 -6.15 -1.40
N PHE A 63 14.08 -6.00 -2.73
CA PHE A 63 12.92 -5.62 -3.53
C PHE A 63 12.65 -6.72 -4.57
N ASP A 64 11.88 -7.72 -4.16
CA ASP A 64 11.45 -8.80 -5.04
C ASP A 64 10.46 -8.33 -6.12
N LEU A 65 10.11 -9.22 -7.05
CA LEU A 65 9.19 -8.91 -8.14
C LEU A 65 7.84 -8.41 -7.61
N GLU A 66 7.31 -9.02 -6.56
CA GLU A 66 6.02 -8.65 -6.01
C GLU A 66 6.03 -7.27 -5.34
N LYS A 67 7.11 -6.90 -4.63
CA LYS A 67 7.29 -5.56 -4.03
C LYS A 67 7.40 -4.50 -5.13
N LYS A 68 8.12 -4.81 -6.21
CA LYS A 68 8.21 -3.94 -7.38
C LYS A 68 6.82 -3.70 -7.98
N GLU A 69 6.04 -4.76 -8.17
CA GLU A 69 4.68 -4.65 -8.67
C GLU A 69 3.76 -3.89 -7.69
N SER A 70 3.84 -4.12 -6.38
CA SER A 70 3.00 -3.37 -5.42
C SER A 70 3.31 -1.86 -5.42
N ILE A 71 4.60 -1.49 -5.47
CA ILE A 71 5.00 -0.08 -5.61
C ILE A 71 4.42 0.51 -6.91
N LYS A 72 4.51 -0.19 -8.04
CA LYS A 72 3.94 0.31 -9.31
C LYS A 72 2.43 0.48 -9.20
N THR A 73 1.69 -0.51 -8.71
CA THR A 73 0.23 -0.44 -8.56
C THR A 73 -0.18 0.69 -7.64
N LEU A 74 0.55 0.91 -6.54
CA LEU A 74 0.37 2.08 -5.69
C LEU A 74 0.51 3.36 -6.50
N ILE A 75 1.67 3.61 -7.12
CA ILE A 75 1.92 4.87 -7.83
C ILE A 75 0.92 5.08 -8.98
N MET A 76 0.53 4.03 -9.70
CA MET A 76 -0.52 4.08 -10.73
C MET A 76 -1.85 4.55 -10.14
N SER A 77 -2.28 3.97 -9.01
CA SER A 77 -3.54 4.33 -8.35
C SER A 77 -3.58 5.77 -7.82
N LEU A 78 -2.41 6.36 -7.54
CA LEU A 78 -2.29 7.75 -7.11
C LEU A 78 -2.29 8.71 -8.29
N TRP A 79 -1.67 8.31 -9.40
CA TRP A 79 -1.51 9.15 -10.58
C TRP A 79 -2.78 9.21 -11.44
N LYS A 80 -3.49 8.09 -11.60
CA LYS A 80 -4.62 7.99 -12.52
C LYS A 80 -5.92 7.85 -11.75
N ARG A 81 -6.95 8.57 -12.20
CA ARG A 81 -8.32 8.41 -11.67
C ARG A 81 -8.93 7.12 -12.20
N ASP A 82 -9.94 6.60 -11.51
CA ASP A 82 -10.70 5.39 -11.91
C ASP A 82 -11.29 5.43 -13.33
N THR A 83 -11.31 6.59 -13.99
CA THR A 83 -11.85 6.78 -15.35
C THR A 83 -10.76 6.85 -16.43
N GLU A 84 -9.48 6.90 -16.06
CA GLU A 84 -8.37 7.08 -16.99
C GLU A 84 -7.67 5.76 -17.26
N VAL A 85 -7.76 5.27 -18.49
CA VAL A 85 -7.05 4.05 -18.91
C VAL A 85 -5.57 4.35 -19.02
N ILE A 86 -4.77 3.59 -18.26
CA ILE A 86 -3.31 3.66 -18.34
C ILE A 86 -2.86 3.03 -19.65
N THR A 87 -2.10 3.78 -20.44
CA THR A 87 -1.52 3.24 -21.67
C THR A 87 -0.34 2.34 -21.35
N ARG A 88 -0.06 1.38 -22.23
CA ARG A 88 1.13 0.53 -22.11
C ARG A 88 2.43 1.33 -22.06
N ALA A 89 2.49 2.48 -22.73
CA ALA A 89 3.68 3.32 -22.73
C ALA A 89 3.93 3.95 -21.34
N GLU A 90 2.86 4.42 -20.69
CA GLU A 90 2.89 4.95 -19.34
C GLU A 90 3.28 3.88 -18.31
N GLU A 91 2.72 2.68 -18.43
CA GLU A 91 3.04 1.52 -17.58
C GLU A 91 4.53 1.14 -17.69
N VAL A 92 5.08 1.14 -18.92
CA VAL A 92 6.50 0.86 -19.17
C VAL A 92 7.38 1.97 -18.60
N ALA A 93 7.02 3.24 -18.78
CA ALA A 93 7.77 4.37 -18.24
C ALA A 93 7.80 4.34 -16.70
N LEU A 94 6.65 4.12 -16.05
CA LEU A 94 6.58 3.98 -14.61
C LEU A 94 7.37 2.76 -14.12
N SER A 95 7.26 1.62 -14.82
CA SER A 95 8.05 0.43 -14.50
C SER A 95 9.55 0.71 -14.56
N MET A 96 10.00 1.50 -15.54
CA MET A 96 11.38 1.93 -15.66
C MET A 96 11.79 2.86 -14.50
N ALA A 97 10.97 3.85 -14.17
CA ALA A 97 11.22 4.79 -13.06
C ALA A 97 11.39 4.04 -11.73
N VAL A 98 10.45 3.16 -11.39
CA VAL A 98 10.47 2.37 -10.16
C VAL A 98 11.70 1.47 -10.12
N ASN A 99 12.00 0.75 -11.21
CA ASN A 99 13.17 -0.13 -11.23
C ASN A 99 14.48 0.64 -11.02
N LEU A 100 14.70 1.74 -11.75
CA LEU A 100 15.91 2.53 -11.63
C LEU A 100 16.07 3.13 -10.23
N PHE A 101 14.98 3.62 -9.65
CA PHE A 101 15.01 4.16 -8.29
C PHE A 101 15.32 3.09 -7.24
N LEU A 102 14.76 1.88 -7.38
CA LEU A 102 15.05 0.78 -6.47
C LEU A 102 16.50 0.27 -6.58
N GLU A 103 17.11 0.29 -7.77
CA GLU A 103 18.54 0.01 -7.90
C GLU A 103 19.38 1.11 -7.24
N LYS A 104 19.00 2.39 -7.40
CA LYS A 104 19.65 3.51 -6.70
C LYS A 104 19.64 3.36 -5.17
N ILE A 105 18.52 2.90 -4.59
CA ILE A 105 18.41 2.62 -3.14
C ILE A 105 19.38 1.52 -2.67
N LYS A 106 19.68 0.54 -3.54
CA LYS A 106 20.63 -0.54 -3.22
C LYS A 106 22.08 -0.08 -3.33
N GLU A 107 22.37 0.79 -4.30
CA GLU A 107 23.72 1.29 -4.56
C GLU A 107 24.13 2.40 -3.57
N ASP A 108 23.20 3.28 -3.21
CA ASP A 108 23.44 4.42 -2.33
C ASP A 108 22.97 4.13 -0.91
N ASN A 109 23.92 4.06 0.03
CA ASN A 109 23.62 3.83 1.45
C ASN A 109 23.23 5.09 2.21
N GLU A 110 23.50 6.28 1.66
CA GLU A 110 23.10 7.57 2.26
C GLU A 110 21.68 7.96 1.83
N LEU A 111 21.19 7.43 0.71
CA LEU A 111 19.83 7.64 0.25
C LEU A 111 18.82 7.02 1.22
N VAL A 112 17.98 7.88 1.83
CA VAL A 112 16.83 7.44 2.61
C VAL A 112 15.68 7.12 1.65
N PRO A 113 15.25 5.85 1.52
CA PRO A 113 14.18 5.48 0.60
C PRO A 113 12.85 6.02 1.12
N SER A 114 12.13 6.78 0.29
CA SER A 114 10.82 7.35 0.61
C SER A 114 10.09 7.76 -0.67
N PHE A 115 8.82 8.12 -0.56
CA PHE A 115 8.12 8.73 -1.70
C PHE A 115 8.76 10.08 -2.09
N ASN A 116 9.25 10.85 -1.11
CA ASN A 116 9.93 12.12 -1.37
C ASN A 116 11.17 11.93 -2.26
N THR A 117 12.05 10.99 -1.90
CA THR A 117 13.26 10.74 -2.68
C THR A 117 12.96 10.10 -4.04
N PHE A 118 11.86 9.32 -4.16
CA PHE A 118 11.36 8.87 -5.46
C PHE A 118 10.90 10.05 -6.33
N TYR A 119 10.12 10.98 -5.76
CA TYR A 119 9.60 12.15 -6.45
C TYR A 119 10.75 13.04 -6.96
N GLU A 120 11.75 13.31 -6.11
CA GLU A 120 12.97 14.06 -6.45
C GLU A 120 13.77 13.37 -7.57
N PHE A 121 13.93 12.05 -7.49
CA PHE A 121 14.57 11.24 -8.54
C PHE A 121 13.83 11.35 -9.88
N VAL A 122 12.49 11.28 -9.85
CA VAL A 122 11.66 11.40 -11.05
C VAL A 122 11.76 12.80 -11.67
N GLN A 123 11.78 13.83 -10.84
CA GLN A 123 11.90 15.23 -11.27
C GLN A 123 13.27 15.56 -11.89
N GLY A 124 14.35 14.96 -11.36
CA GLY A 124 15.73 15.19 -11.78
C GLY A 124 16.25 14.12 -12.74
N GLU A 125 16.89 13.09 -12.20
CA GLU A 125 17.62 12.08 -12.96
C GLU A 125 16.75 11.36 -14.00
N PHE A 126 15.55 10.93 -13.62
CA PHE A 126 14.68 10.21 -14.55
C PHE A 126 14.22 11.08 -15.72
N ARG A 127 14.00 12.38 -15.51
CA ARG A 127 13.70 13.33 -16.58
C ARG A 127 14.81 13.32 -17.64
N GLY A 128 16.06 13.38 -17.23
CA GLY A 128 17.21 13.30 -18.14
C GLY A 128 17.24 11.98 -18.92
N ILE A 129 16.90 10.86 -18.28
CA ILE A 129 16.81 9.55 -18.94
C ILE A 129 15.71 9.52 -20.01
N LEU A 130 14.55 10.13 -19.75
CA LEU A 130 13.47 10.23 -20.73
C LEU A 130 13.89 11.09 -21.92
N GLU A 131 14.60 12.19 -21.68
CA GLU A 131 15.13 13.08 -22.73
C GLU A 131 16.17 12.35 -23.61
N GLU A 132 17.11 11.64 -23.00
CA GLU A 132 18.13 10.84 -23.70
C GLU A 132 17.50 9.72 -24.54
N LYS A 133 16.48 9.05 -24.00
CA LYS A 133 15.74 7.99 -24.72
C LYS A 133 14.71 8.54 -25.71
N HIS A 134 14.61 9.85 -25.88
CA HIS A 134 13.65 10.51 -26.76
C HIS A 134 12.20 10.05 -26.52
N TYR A 135 11.82 9.88 -25.24
CA TYR A 135 10.44 9.59 -24.87
C TYR A 135 9.53 10.74 -25.30
N ARG A 136 8.42 10.42 -25.97
CA ARG A 136 7.46 11.43 -26.40
C ARG A 136 6.57 11.81 -25.23
N GLU A 137 6.29 13.09 -25.04
CA GLU A 137 5.41 13.59 -23.98
C GLU A 137 4.02 12.92 -23.99
N LYS A 138 3.48 12.64 -25.19
CA LYS A 138 2.21 11.91 -25.33
C LYS A 138 2.24 10.45 -24.81
N ASP A 139 3.43 9.86 -24.70
CA ASP A 139 3.63 8.49 -24.23
C ASP A 139 3.85 8.46 -22.70
N PHE A 140 4.38 9.55 -22.13
CA PHE A 140 4.51 9.75 -20.69
C PHE A 140 4.62 11.24 -20.37
N ASP A 141 3.53 11.85 -19.91
CA ASP A 141 3.51 13.25 -19.50
C ASP A 141 4.08 13.35 -18.07
N LEU A 142 5.40 13.52 -17.99
CA LEU A 142 6.13 13.68 -16.73
C LEU A 142 5.65 14.89 -15.92
N THR A 143 5.23 15.97 -16.59
CA THR A 143 4.77 17.18 -15.91
C THR A 143 3.43 16.92 -15.22
N ASN A 144 2.49 16.30 -15.92
CA ASN A 144 1.23 15.83 -15.33
C ASN A 144 1.48 14.85 -14.19
N PHE A 145 2.37 13.86 -14.39
CA PHE A 145 2.74 12.87 -13.37
C PHE A 145 3.18 13.55 -12.06
N LEU A 146 4.14 14.46 -12.15
CA LEU A 146 4.66 15.20 -11.00
C LEU A 146 3.59 16.10 -10.36
N ASN A 147 2.73 16.75 -11.15
CA ASN A 147 1.68 17.62 -10.62
C ASN A 147 0.59 16.84 -9.86
N VAL A 148 0.20 15.67 -10.37
CA VAL A 148 -0.81 14.83 -9.70
C VAL A 148 -0.25 14.23 -8.40
N LEU A 149 1.04 13.90 -8.40
CA LEU A 149 1.71 13.32 -7.23
C LEU A 149 2.20 14.36 -6.21
N ALA A 150 2.22 15.65 -6.57
CA ALA A 150 2.67 16.73 -5.70
C ALA A 150 2.00 16.78 -4.31
N PRO A 151 0.69 16.47 -4.14
CA PRO A 151 0.06 16.45 -2.82
C PRO A 151 0.68 15.44 -1.82
N TYR A 152 1.35 14.39 -2.30
CA TYR A 152 2.01 13.38 -1.46
C TYR A 152 3.51 13.65 -1.25
N TYR A 153 4.05 14.65 -1.96
CA TYR A 153 5.42 15.10 -1.81
C TYR A 153 5.52 16.09 -0.65
N ARG A 154 6.69 16.20 -0.02
CA ARG A 154 6.98 17.07 1.14
C ARG A 154 6.34 18.46 1.00
N GLY A 155 5.51 18.83 1.98
CA GLY A 155 4.78 20.09 2.02
C GLY A 155 3.44 20.08 1.28
N GLY A 156 3.06 18.95 0.67
CA GLY A 156 1.72 18.70 0.14
C GLY A 156 0.72 18.31 1.23
N GLU A 157 -0.57 18.33 0.87
CA GLU A 157 -1.69 18.06 1.78
C GLU A 157 -1.65 16.66 2.42
N TYR A 158 -1.07 15.68 1.72
CA TYR A 158 -1.05 14.26 2.08
C TYR A 158 0.38 13.70 2.20
N ASP A 159 1.36 14.56 2.45
CA ASP A 159 2.78 14.18 2.48
C ASP A 159 3.12 13.12 3.55
N TYR A 160 2.34 13.07 4.61
CA TYR A 160 2.46 12.10 5.70
C TYR A 160 2.13 10.66 5.29
N LEU A 161 1.33 10.42 4.24
CA LEU A 161 0.80 9.09 3.94
C LEU A 161 1.87 8.08 3.48
N LEU A 162 2.83 8.55 2.68
CA LEU A 162 3.77 7.69 1.94
C LEU A 162 5.24 7.88 2.38
N ASN A 163 5.46 8.69 3.41
CA ASN A 163 6.79 9.08 3.90
C ASN A 163 6.97 8.76 5.39
N SER A 164 6.20 7.80 5.93
CA SER A 164 6.31 7.43 7.34
C SER A 164 7.63 6.74 7.65
N ASP A 165 8.36 7.25 8.62
CA ASP A 165 9.53 6.58 9.21
C ASP A 165 9.11 5.46 10.18
N GLU A 166 7.85 5.50 10.63
CA GLU A 166 7.23 4.45 11.43
C GLU A 166 6.58 3.44 10.47
N GLN A 167 7.14 2.23 10.37
CA GLN A 167 6.35 1.13 9.85
C GLN A 167 5.18 0.90 10.81
N LEU A 168 3.97 0.76 10.28
CA LEU A 168 2.87 0.17 11.03
C LEU A 168 3.36 -1.20 11.51
N ASP A 169 3.76 -1.33 12.80
CA ASP A 169 4.22 -2.58 13.41
C ASP A 169 3.02 -3.51 13.60
N LEU A 170 2.56 -3.99 12.47
CA LEU A 170 1.47 -4.93 12.37
C LEU A 170 1.99 -6.33 12.22
N LEU A 171 3.25 -6.54 11.84
CA LEU A 171 3.73 -7.85 11.39
C LEU A 171 3.29 -8.95 12.37
N ASN A 172 3.58 -8.76 13.65
CA ASN A 172 3.31 -9.72 14.70
C ASN A 172 1.89 -9.63 15.30
N LYS A 173 1.16 -8.55 15.04
CA LYS A 173 -0.24 -8.40 15.49
C LYS A 173 -1.15 -9.37 14.73
N ARG A 174 -1.82 -10.28 15.41
CA ARG A 174 -2.66 -11.32 14.77
C ARG A 174 -4.09 -10.87 14.51
N PHE A 175 -4.57 -9.84 15.18
CA PHE A 175 -5.94 -9.34 14.97
C PHE A 175 -5.91 -7.83 14.82
N VAL A 176 -6.10 -7.36 13.59
CA VAL A 176 -6.05 -5.94 13.24
C VAL A 176 -7.33 -5.57 12.51
N VAL A 177 -7.98 -4.50 12.95
CA VAL A 177 -9.16 -3.92 12.29
C VAL A 177 -8.82 -2.51 11.82
N PHE A 178 -9.06 -2.25 10.55
CA PHE A 178 -9.00 -0.94 9.94
C PHE A 178 -10.42 -0.45 9.68
N GLU A 179 -10.86 0.52 10.47
CA GLU A 179 -12.10 1.26 10.29
C GLU A 179 -11.84 2.39 9.30
N ILE A 180 -12.55 2.36 8.17
CA ILE A 180 -12.37 3.32 7.08
C ILE A 180 -13.67 4.03 6.68
N ASP A 181 -14.69 4.03 7.55
CA ASP A 181 -16.00 4.62 7.24
C ASP A 181 -15.90 6.13 6.98
N GLU A 182 -15.04 6.83 7.73
CA GLU A 182 -14.82 8.27 7.58
C GLU A 182 -14.25 8.65 6.20
N ILE A 183 -13.43 7.78 5.62
CA ILE A 183 -12.74 8.05 4.34
C ILE A 183 -13.39 7.34 3.16
N LYS A 184 -14.46 6.55 3.34
CA LYS A 184 -15.03 5.69 2.27
C LYS A 184 -15.41 6.44 0.98
N GLU A 185 -15.86 7.68 1.10
CA GLU A 185 -16.21 8.55 -0.03
C GLU A 185 -15.05 9.46 -0.47
N HIS A 186 -13.93 9.46 0.26
CA HIS A 186 -12.79 10.29 -0.05
C HIS A 186 -12.03 9.71 -1.26
N LYS A 187 -11.94 10.50 -2.33
CA LYS A 187 -11.36 10.04 -3.61
C LYS A 187 -9.86 9.77 -3.54
N ILE A 188 -9.15 10.49 -2.67
CA ILE A 188 -7.68 10.38 -2.50
C ILE A 188 -7.30 9.42 -1.34
N LEU A 189 -7.80 9.66 -0.12
CA LEU A 189 -7.44 8.86 1.05
C LEU A 189 -7.87 7.40 0.94
N PHE A 190 -9.06 7.10 0.42
CA PHE A 190 -9.55 5.72 0.40
C PHE A 190 -8.67 4.76 -0.43
N PRO A 191 -8.28 5.08 -1.69
CA PRO A 191 -7.37 4.22 -2.44
C PRO A 191 -6.02 4.10 -1.76
N VAL A 192 -5.45 5.21 -1.28
CA VAL A 192 -4.14 5.21 -0.59
C VAL A 192 -4.20 4.27 0.61
N VAL A 193 -5.08 4.55 1.57
CA VAL A 193 -5.21 3.78 2.81
C VAL A 193 -5.49 2.32 2.53
N THR A 194 -6.30 1.99 1.52
CA THR A 194 -6.54 0.59 1.22
C THR A 194 -5.29 -0.10 0.65
N VAL A 195 -4.52 0.57 -0.21
CA VAL A 195 -3.23 0.02 -0.67
C VAL A 195 -2.28 -0.18 0.51
N ILE A 196 -2.27 0.72 1.51
CA ILE A 196 -1.49 0.53 2.76
C ILE A 196 -1.90 -0.76 3.47
N ILE A 197 -3.21 -0.96 3.63
CA ILE A 197 -3.76 -2.14 4.32
C ILE A 197 -3.41 -3.43 3.56
N MET A 198 -3.51 -3.40 2.22
CA MET A 198 -3.13 -4.54 1.37
C MET A 198 -1.64 -4.84 1.48
N GLU A 199 -0.77 -3.83 1.44
CA GLU A 199 0.68 -4.01 1.59
C GLU A 199 1.03 -4.58 2.97
N ALA A 200 0.37 -4.12 4.04
CA ALA A 200 0.53 -4.68 5.37
C ALA A 200 0.13 -6.18 5.42
N PHE A 201 -0.92 -6.56 4.69
CA PHE A 201 -1.33 -7.97 4.56
C PHE A 201 -0.32 -8.80 3.76
N ILE A 202 0.16 -8.28 2.63
CA ILE A 202 1.18 -8.94 1.79
C ILE A 202 2.48 -9.11 2.59
N ASN A 203 2.90 -8.11 3.36
CA ASN A 203 4.08 -8.19 4.21
C ASN A 203 3.98 -9.36 5.22
N LYS A 204 2.80 -9.57 5.83
CA LYS A 204 2.55 -10.75 6.68
C LYS A 204 2.65 -12.06 5.90
N MET A 205 2.09 -12.10 4.68
CA MET A 205 2.16 -13.28 3.82
C MET A 205 3.61 -13.66 3.53
N ARG A 206 4.46 -12.68 3.23
CA ARG A 206 5.89 -12.88 2.94
C ARG A 206 6.70 -13.30 4.15
N ARG A 207 6.59 -12.60 5.29
CA ARG A 207 7.50 -12.81 6.42
C ARG A 207 7.09 -13.93 7.38
N LEU A 208 5.80 -14.30 7.45
CA LEU A 208 5.31 -15.27 8.45
C LEU A 208 5.06 -16.66 7.86
N HIS A 209 6.10 -17.37 7.40
CA HIS A 209 5.91 -18.70 6.80
C HIS A 209 5.23 -19.71 7.73
N GLY A 210 4.41 -20.62 7.18
CA GLY A 210 3.68 -21.64 7.94
C GLY A 210 2.49 -21.13 8.77
N VAL A 211 2.31 -19.81 8.87
CA VAL A 211 1.18 -19.20 9.58
C VAL A 211 0.00 -18.97 8.63
N ARG A 212 -1.23 -19.27 9.06
CA ARG A 212 -2.46 -18.98 8.29
C ARG A 212 -2.77 -17.49 8.34
N LYS A 213 -3.12 -16.89 7.20
CA LYS A 213 -3.55 -15.48 7.11
C LYS A 213 -4.97 -15.41 6.56
N MET A 214 -5.73 -14.42 7.00
CA MET A 214 -7.06 -14.11 6.52
C MET A 214 -7.19 -12.59 6.35
N ILE A 215 -7.69 -12.17 5.19
CA ILE A 215 -8.15 -10.80 4.99
C ILE A 215 -9.66 -10.83 4.84
N VAL A 216 -10.34 -9.90 5.50
CA VAL A 216 -11.79 -9.72 5.40
C VAL A 216 -12.04 -8.28 4.97
N VAL A 217 -12.76 -8.10 3.87
CA VAL A 217 -13.10 -6.79 3.33
C VAL A 217 -14.61 -6.64 3.38
N GLU A 218 -15.11 -5.84 4.32
CA GLU A 218 -16.52 -5.46 4.35
C GLU A 218 -16.85 -4.52 3.17
N GLU A 219 -18.08 -4.62 2.66
CA GLU A 219 -18.54 -3.91 1.45
C GLU A 219 -17.57 -4.00 0.25
N ALA A 220 -16.99 -5.18 0.00
CA ALA A 220 -16.00 -5.41 -1.06
C ALA A 220 -16.42 -4.91 -2.45
N TRP A 221 -17.72 -4.72 -2.73
CA TRP A 221 -18.20 -4.12 -3.98
C TRP A 221 -17.72 -2.68 -4.19
N LYS A 222 -17.58 -1.86 -3.13
CA LYS A 222 -16.97 -0.52 -3.21
C LYS A 222 -15.47 -0.60 -3.49
N ALA A 223 -14.82 -1.64 -2.96
CA ALA A 223 -13.41 -1.90 -3.18
C ALA A 223 -13.11 -2.42 -4.60
N ILE A 224 -13.97 -3.27 -5.15
CA ILE A 224 -13.87 -3.79 -6.52
C ILE A 224 -14.24 -2.71 -7.55
N ALA A 225 -15.05 -1.72 -7.18
CA ALA A 225 -15.44 -0.62 -8.07
C ALA A 225 -14.30 0.35 -8.42
N ARG A 226 -13.16 0.30 -7.72
CA ARG A 226 -11.98 1.12 -8.02
C ARG A 226 -10.88 0.24 -8.62
N GLU A 227 -10.43 0.56 -9.83
CA GLU A 227 -9.55 -0.31 -10.64
C GLU A 227 -8.27 -0.71 -9.88
N GLY A 228 -7.63 0.24 -9.18
CA GLY A 228 -6.40 -0.03 -8.43
C GLY A 228 -6.57 -1.07 -7.31
N MET A 229 -7.72 -1.08 -6.62
CA MET A 229 -7.99 -2.06 -5.55
C MET A 229 -8.45 -3.41 -6.11
N ALA A 230 -9.12 -3.42 -7.26
CA ALA A 230 -9.49 -4.65 -7.94
C ALA A 230 -8.26 -5.47 -8.36
N ASP A 231 -7.19 -4.83 -8.83
CA ASP A 231 -5.93 -5.52 -9.17
C ASP A 231 -5.26 -6.13 -7.94
N TYR A 232 -5.29 -5.46 -6.79
CA TYR A 232 -4.80 -6.03 -5.53
C TYR A 232 -5.63 -7.23 -5.07
N ILE A 233 -6.96 -7.14 -5.11
CA ILE A 233 -7.83 -8.27 -4.77
C ILE A 233 -7.57 -9.45 -5.71
N LYS A 234 -7.38 -9.18 -7.00
CA LYS A 234 -7.02 -10.20 -7.99
C LYS A 234 -5.68 -10.85 -7.67
N PHE A 235 -4.69 -10.07 -7.26
CA PHE A 235 -3.38 -10.58 -6.80
C PHE A 235 -3.53 -11.50 -5.58
N LEU A 236 -4.32 -11.11 -4.57
CA LEU A 236 -4.56 -11.92 -3.37
C LEU A 236 -5.29 -13.24 -3.67
N CYS A 237 -6.15 -13.25 -4.69
CA CYS A 237 -6.87 -14.43 -5.15
C CYS A 237 -6.05 -15.29 -6.13
N ALA A 238 -4.92 -14.79 -6.64
CA ALA A 238 -4.07 -15.57 -7.53
C ALA A 238 -3.45 -16.73 -6.73
N PRO A 239 -3.44 -17.96 -7.26
CA PRO A 239 -2.80 -19.07 -6.57
C PRO A 239 -1.32 -18.72 -6.40
N VAL A 240 -0.85 -18.76 -5.14
CA VAL A 240 0.58 -18.61 -4.81
C VAL A 240 1.31 -19.69 -5.59
N LYS A 241 2.02 -19.28 -6.65
CA LYS A 241 2.96 -20.17 -7.32
C LYS A 241 4.07 -20.37 -6.32
N VAL A 242 4.03 -21.50 -5.62
CA VAL A 242 5.15 -21.94 -4.79
C VAL A 242 6.36 -21.97 -5.71
N ALA A 243 7.33 -21.09 -5.47
CA ALA A 243 8.63 -21.19 -6.09
C ALA A 243 9.20 -22.55 -5.69
N SER A 244 9.22 -23.47 -6.64
CA SER A 244 9.91 -24.76 -6.55
C SER A 244 11.41 -24.58 -6.61
#